data_AF-A0A2H0Y404-F1
#
_entry.id   AF-A0A2H0Y404-F1
#
_cell.length_a   1.000
_cell.length_b   1.000
_cell.length_c   1.000
_cell.angle_alpha   90.00
_cell.angle_beta   90.00
_cell.angle_gamma   90.00
#
_symmetry.space_group_name_H-M   'P 1'
#
loop_
_entity.id
_entity.type
_entity.pdbx_description
1 polymer ?
#
loop_
_entity_poly.entity_id
_entity_poly.type
_entity_poly.pdbx_seq_one_letter_code
_entity_poly.pdbx_strand_id
1 'polypeptide(L)' 'MKLKPETLEKLRAILKKDFGQEVNDQDLHDIAFNLVGYYDALMRFYCEDITSGRELLVPYDNEPAK' A
#
# COMPACT_ATOMS: atom_id res chain seq x y z
N MET A 1 -14.50 -1.55 6.61
CA MET A 1 -13.58 -2.62 7.06
C MET A 1 -13.34 -2.50 8.56
N LYS A 2 -13.28 -3.61 9.31
CA LYS A 2 -12.80 -3.59 10.71
C LYS A 2 -11.34 -4.05 10.72
N LEU A 3 -10.41 -3.09 10.72
CA LEU A 3 -9.00 -3.38 10.94
C LEU A 3 -8.83 -3.89 12.38
N LYS A 4 -8.07 -4.97 12.55
CA LYS A 4 -7.79 -5.48 13.90
C LYS A 4 -6.85 -4.50 14.62
N PRO A 5 -7.02 -4.28 15.93
CA PRO A 5 -6.15 -3.39 16.71
C PRO A 5 -4.66 -3.75 16.60
N GLU A 6 -4.36 -5.06 16.56
CA GLU A 6 -2.99 -5.58 16.39
C GLU A 6 -2.32 -5.11 15.08
N THR A 7 -3.10 -4.91 14.02
CA THR A 7 -2.59 -4.47 12.71
C THR A 7 -2.29 -2.98 12.71
N LEU A 8 -3.11 -2.19 13.41
CA LEU A 8 -2.88 -0.75 13.57
C LEU A 8 -1.63 -0.47 14.40
N GLU A 9 -1.41 -1.23 15.47
CA GLU A 9 -0.20 -1.09 16.28
C GLU A 9 1.07 -1.46 15.51
N LYS A 10 1.01 -2.48 14.64
CA LYS A 10 2.10 -2.79 13.72
C LYS A 10 2.37 -1.65 12.73
N LEU A 11 1.31 -1.05 12.17
CA LEU A 11 1.43 0.10 11.28
C LEU A 11 2.08 1.30 12.00
N ARG A 12 1.66 1.60 13.23
CA ARG A 12 2.27 2.62 14.09
C ARG A 12 3.75 2.36 14.32
N ALA A 13 4.13 1.10 14.60
CA ALA A 13 5.53 0.73 14.77
C ALA A 13 6.37 0.93 13.50
N ILE A 14 5.83 0.59 12.32
CA ILE A 14 6.48 0.79 11.01
C ILE A 14 6.65 2.29 10.73
N LEU A 15 5.60 3.09 10.91
CA LEU A 15 5.64 4.55 10.68
C LEU A 15 6.71 5.22 11.57
N LYS A 16 6.81 4.79 12.83
CA LYS A 16 7.83 5.31 13.75
C LYS A 16 9.23 4.84 13.40
N LYS A 17 9.42 3.56 13.07
CA LYS A 17 10.73 2.96 12.82
C LYS A 17 11.34 3.41 11.50
N ASP A 18 10.55 3.36 10.43
CA ASP A 18 11.06 3.49 9.06
C ASP A 18 10.90 4.93 8.53
N PHE A 19 9.91 5.67 9.04
CA PHE A 19 9.62 7.05 8.62
C PHE A 19 9.84 8.09 9.73
N GLY A 20 10.15 7.66 10.96
CA GLY A 20 10.32 8.57 12.10
C GLY A 20 9.05 9.34 12.49
N GLN A 21 7.88 8.92 12.00
CA GLN A 21 6.64 9.66 12.14
C GLN A 21 5.84 9.15 13.34
N GLU A 22 5.61 10.03 14.32
CA GLU A 22 4.67 9.76 15.41
C GLU A 22 3.25 10.13 14.98
N VAL A 23 2.33 9.17 15.06
CA VAL A 23 0.94 9.31 14.63
C VAL A 23 -0.01 9.04 15.78
N ASN A 24 -0.98 9.94 15.96
CA ASN A 24 -2.10 9.73 16.87
C ASN A 24 -3.08 8.68 16.30
N ASP A 25 -4.07 8.26 17.09
CA ASP A 25 -5.01 7.21 16.66
C ASP A 25 -5.83 7.61 15.43
N GLN A 26 -6.23 8.88 15.33
CA GLN A 26 -7.03 9.36 14.19
C GLN A 26 -6.21 9.31 12.89
N ASP A 27 -4.99 9.85 12.90
CA ASP A 27 -4.08 9.83 11.75
C ASP A 27 -3.72 8.39 11.36
N LEU A 28 -3.52 7.51 12.35
CA LEU A 28 -3.26 6.09 12.11
C LEU A 28 -4.42 5.41 11.39
N HIS A 29 -5.66 5.72 11.79
CA HIS A 29 -6.86 5.20 11.13
C HIS A 29 -7.00 5.72 9.69
N ASP A 30 -6.75 7.02 9.46
CA ASP A 30 -6.81 7.62 8.13
C ASP A 30 -5.73 7.05 7.20
N ILE A 31 -4.50 6.89 7.68
CA ILE A 31 -3.40 6.27 6.93
C ILE A 31 -3.76 4.82 6.57
N ALA A 32 -4.27 4.04 7.54
CA ALA A 32 -4.65 2.67 7.29
C ALA A 32 -5.79 2.56 6.26
N PHE A 33 -6.77 3.45 6.33
CA PHE A 33 -7.87 3.51 5.37
C PHE A 33 -7.37 3.86 3.96
N ASN A 34 -6.49 4.87 3.86
CA ASN A 34 -5.91 5.30 2.59
C ASN A 34 -5.06 4.21 1.95
N LEU A 35 -4.23 3.49 2.73
CA LEU A 35 -3.40 2.39 2.23
C LEU A 35 -4.24 1.25 1.66
N VAL A 36 -5.31 0.87 2.34
CA VAL A 36 -6.24 -0.16 1.84
C VAL A 36 -6.94 0.34 0.58
N GLY A 37 -7.44 1.57 0.57
CA GLY A 37 -8.09 2.14 -0.61
C GLY A 37 -7.16 2.22 -1.82
N TYR A 38 -5.89 2.55 -1.59
CA TYR A 38 -4.87 2.55 -2.64
C TYR A 38 -4.62 1.15 -3.20
N TYR A 39 -4.50 0.14 -2.33
CA TYR A 39 -4.35 -1.25 -2.75
C TYR A 39 -5.56 -1.73 -3.56
N ASP A 40 -6.79 -1.43 -3.11
CA ASP A 40 -8.01 -1.81 -3.83
C ASP A 40 -8.08 -1.15 -5.21
N ALA A 41 -7.69 0.12 -5.32
CA ALA A 41 -7.62 0.83 -6.59
C ALA A 41 -6.57 0.22 -7.53
N LEU A 42 -5.36 -0.07 -7.04
CA LEU A 42 -4.33 -0.74 -7.82
C LEU A 42 -4.77 -2.12 -8.31
N MET A 43 -5.40 -2.91 -7.44
CA MET A 43 -5.94 -4.22 -7.80
C MET A 43 -7.02 -4.12 -8.87
N ARG A 44 -7.89 -3.11 -8.77
CA ARG A 44 -8.90 -2.85 -9.80
C ARG A 44 -8.25 -2.52 -11.15
N PHE A 45 -7.28 -1.62 -11.18
CA PHE A 45 -6.58 -1.27 -12.42
C PHE A 45 -5.83 -2.46 -13.02
N TYR A 46 -5.16 -3.25 -12.19
CA TYR A 46 -4.49 -4.47 -12.61
C TYR A 46 -5.47 -5.47 -13.25
N CYS A 47 -6.62 -5.70 -12.61
CA CYS A 47 -7.68 -6.54 -13.17
C CYS A 47 -8.25 -5.94 -14.48
N GLU A 48 -8.50 -4.63 -14.53
CA GLU A 48 -9.00 -3.96 -15.73
C GLU A 48 -8.01 -4.06 -16.90
N ASP A 49 -6.71 -3.90 -16.66
CA ASP A 49 -5.66 -4.02 -17.69
C ASP A 49 -5.53 -5.47 -18.22
N ILE A 50 -5.53 -6.47 -17.32
CA ILE A 50 -5.55 -7.89 -17.70
C ILE A 50 -6.78 -8.24 -18.53
N THR A 51 -7.96 -7.78 -18.09
CA THR A 51 -9.23 -8.11 -18.75
C THR A 51 -9.40 -7.36 -20.07
N SER A 52 -8.81 -6.16 -20.19
CA SER A 52 -8.86 -5.34 -21.40
C SER A 52 -7.81 -5.74 -22.45
N GLY A 53 -6.96 -6.74 -22.17
CA GLY A 53 -5.93 -7.22 -23.10
C GLY A 53 -4.79 -6.21 -23.32
N ARG A 54 -4.60 -5.25 -22.41
CA ARG A 54 -3.37 -4.44 -22.43
C ARG A 54 -2.26 -5.28 -21.82
N GLU A 55 -1.20 -5.50 -22.58
CA GLU A 55 0.03 -6.06 -22.01
C GLU A 55 0.48 -5.13 -20.88
N LEU A 56 0.57 -5.69 -19.66
CA LEU A 56 1.24 -5.02 -18.54
C LEU A 56 2.61 -4.57 -19.06
N LEU A 57 2.88 -3.26 -19.02
CA LEU A 57 4.20 -2.74 -19.34
C LEU A 57 5.22 -3.56 -18.55
N VAL A 58 6.13 -4.18 -19.31
CA VAL A 58 7.17 -5.11 -18.86
C VAL A 58 7.72 -4.67 -17.50
N PRO A 59 7.83 -5.57 -16.50
CA PRO A 59 8.38 -5.20 -15.20
C PRO A 59 9.74 -4.51 -15.40
N TYR A 60 9.97 -3.40 -14.67
CA TYR A 60 11.20 -2.62 -14.69
C TYR A 60 12.41 -3.54 -14.91
N ASP A 61 13.09 -3.37 -16.04
CA ASP A 61 14.33 -4.06 -16.34
C ASP A 61 15.23 -3.97 -15.10
N ASN A 62 15.71 -5.13 -14.62
CA ASN A 62 16.79 -5.16 -13.64
C ASN A 62 17.95 -4.37 -14.27
N GLU A 63 18.20 -3.16 -13.78
CA GLU A 63 19.36 -2.39 -14.19
C GLU A 63 20.59 -3.31 -14.07
N PRO A 64 21.40 -3.49 -15.12
CA PRO A 64 22.60 -4.29 -14.99
C PRO A 64 23.49 -3.60 -13.96
N ALA A 65 23.81 -4.34 -12.88
CA ALA A 65 24.78 -3.91 -11.89
C ALA A 65 26.07 -3.49 -12.61
N LYS A 66 26.45 -2.22 -12.42
CA LYS A 66 27.73 -1.66 -12.90
C LYS A 66 28.91 -2.28 -12.18
#